data_AF-A0A183JB45-F1
#
_entry.id   AF-A0A183JB45-F1
#
_cell.length_a   1.000
_cell.length_b   1.000
_cell.length_c   1.000
_cell.angle_alpha   90.00
_cell.angle_beta   90.00
_cell.angle_gamma   90.00
#
_symmetry.space_group_name_H-M   'P 1'
#
loop_
_entity.id
_entity.type
_entity.pdbx_description
1 polymer ?
#
loop_
_entity_poly.entity_id
_entity_poly.type
_entity_poly.pdbx_seq_one_letter_code
_entity_poly.pdbx_strand_id
1 'polypeptide(L)'
;MLCFYAEKGDVQMSVSALLVLKGLVPYDIVDPELQKIWYQAYIDLLSRYELWSVAALVTKLCPIESINRVNQQSTAIILSCGRCKKVQPSKGCRCDKCKCVSSICNVW
;
A
#
# COMPACT_ATOMS: atom_id res chain seq x y z
N MET A 1 -7.29 22.64 15.03
CA MET A 1 -5.88 22.75 14.59
C MET A 1 -5.60 21.92 13.33
N LEU A 2 -5.96 20.62 13.28
CA LEU A 2 -5.77 19.80 12.07
C LEU A 2 -6.64 20.24 10.89
N CYS A 3 -7.93 20.56 11.13
CA CYS A 3 -8.82 21.07 10.08
C CYS A 3 -8.30 22.37 9.44
N PHE A 4 -7.62 23.23 10.21
CA PHE A 4 -7.05 24.47 9.71
C PHE A 4 -5.92 24.25 8.68
N TYR A 5 -5.09 23.23 8.87
CA TYR A 5 -4.05 22.88 7.89
C TYR A 5 -4.66 22.21 6.66
N ALA A 6 -5.64 21.34 6.85
CA ALA A 6 -6.37 20.73 5.74
C ALA A 6 -7.15 21.75 4.89
N GLU A 7 -7.81 22.74 5.51
CA GLU A 7 -8.51 23.83 4.81
C GLU A 7 -7.56 24.73 4.02
N LYS A 8 -6.30 24.82 4.43
CA LYS A 8 -5.23 25.52 3.68
C LYS A 8 -4.61 24.66 2.58
N GLY A 9 -5.08 23.43 2.38
CA GLY A 9 -4.56 22.48 1.39
C GLY A 9 -3.36 21.65 1.87
N ASP A 10 -2.91 21.83 3.11
CA ASP A 10 -1.82 21.05 3.70
C ASP A 10 -2.36 19.78 4.39
N VAL A 11 -2.85 18.87 3.55
CA VAL A 11 -3.30 17.55 3.97
C VAL A 11 -2.12 16.67 4.45
N GLN A 12 -0.90 16.95 3.99
CA GLN A 12 0.31 16.23 4.40
C GLN A 12 0.61 16.43 5.88
N MET A 13 0.64 17.68 6.36
CA MET A 13 0.86 17.97 7.78
C MET A 13 -0.25 17.41 8.66
N SER A 14 -1.48 17.48 8.17
CA SER A 14 -2.66 16.95 8.88
C SER A 14 -2.56 15.42 9.06
N VAL A 15 -2.23 14.68 8.00
CA VAL A 15 -2.07 13.22 8.05
C VAL A 15 -0.82 12.81 8.82
N SER A 16 0.29 13.54 8.68
CA SER A 16 1.53 13.25 9.42
C SER A 16 1.35 13.41 10.93
N ALA A 17 0.66 14.47 11.36
CA ALA A 17 0.29 14.65 12.76
C ALA A 17 -0.63 13.52 13.25
N LEU A 18 -1.65 13.13 12.48
CA LEU A 18 -2.52 11.99 12.83
C LEU A 18 -1.75 10.67 12.96
N LEU A 19 -0.75 10.43 12.11
CA LEU A 19 0.10 9.24 12.17
C LEU A 19 0.99 9.22 13.42
N VAL A 20 1.60 10.35 13.78
CA VAL A 20 2.48 10.47 14.96
C VAL A 20 1.68 10.41 16.26
N LEU A 21 0.49 11.02 16.27
CA LEU A 21 -0.38 11.09 17.44
C LEU A 21 -1.23 9.83 17.66
N LYS A 22 -1.01 8.78 16.86
CA LYS A 22 -1.75 7.51 16.91
C LYS A 22 -1.74 6.95 18.34
N GLY A 23 -2.91 6.89 18.97
CA GLY A 23 -3.12 6.38 20.33
C GLY A 23 -3.04 7.42 21.46
N LEU A 24 -2.61 8.67 21.18
CA LEU A 24 -2.57 9.77 22.15
C LEU A 24 -3.76 10.74 21.99
N VAL A 25 -4.43 10.69 20.85
CA VAL A 25 -5.54 11.57 20.47
C VAL A 25 -6.84 10.75 20.52
N PRO A 26 -7.85 11.14 21.33
CA PRO A 26 -9.13 10.47 21.33
C PRO A 26 -9.73 10.43 19.93
N TYR A 27 -10.37 9.31 19.60
CA TYR A 27 -10.94 8.98 18.29
C TYR A 27 -11.91 10.06 17.75
N ASP A 28 -12.42 10.92 18.63
CA ASP A 28 -13.45 11.94 18.37
C ASP A 28 -12.92 13.33 17.95
N ILE A 29 -11.61 13.53 17.75
CA ILE A 29 -11.07 14.86 17.41
C ILE A 29 -11.34 15.26 15.95
N VAL A 30 -11.45 14.30 15.05
CA VAL A 30 -11.76 14.53 13.63
C VAL A 30 -12.71 13.46 13.15
N ASP A 31 -13.75 13.88 12.44
CA ASP A 31 -14.71 12.98 11.80
C ASP A 31 -13.99 11.88 10.95
N PRO A 32 -14.37 10.60 11.09
CA PRO A 32 -13.70 9.50 10.41
C PRO A 32 -13.82 9.56 8.87
N GLU A 33 -14.90 10.12 8.32
CA GLU A 33 -15.03 10.32 6.87
C GLU A 33 -14.06 11.42 6.40
N LEU A 34 -13.93 12.50 7.17
CA LEU A 34 -12.98 13.56 6.86
C LEU A 34 -11.53 13.07 6.93
N GLN A 35 -11.19 12.25 7.93
CA GLN A 35 -9.88 11.60 8.01
C GLN A 35 -9.63 10.75 6.76
N LYS A 36 -10.62 9.97 6.30
CA LYS A 36 -10.51 9.14 5.10
C LYS A 36 -10.17 9.98 3.87
N ILE A 37 -10.84 11.11 3.69
CA ILE A 37 -10.58 12.04 2.58
C ILE A 37 -9.14 12.55 2.62
N TRP A 38 -8.65 12.94 3.80
CA TRP A 38 -7.28 13.44 3.94
C TRP A 38 -6.22 12.37 3.65
N TYR A 39 -6.41 11.15 4.16
CA TYR A 39 -5.52 10.04 3.88
C TYR A 39 -5.49 9.70 2.39
N GLN A 40 -6.65 9.64 1.73
CA GLN A 40 -6.72 9.39 0.28
C GLN A 40 -6.02 10.49 -0.52
N ALA A 41 -6.29 11.75 -0.21
CA ALA A 41 -5.65 12.88 -0.88
C ALA A 41 -4.12 12.88 -0.72
N TYR A 42 -3.63 12.51 0.46
CA TYR A 42 -2.19 12.41 0.70
C TYR A 42 -1.54 11.24 -0.04
N ILE A 43 -2.18 10.06 -0.06
CA ILE A 43 -1.68 8.90 -0.82
C ILE A 43 -1.65 9.20 -2.33
N ASP A 44 -2.69 9.86 -2.85
CA ASP A 44 -2.75 10.27 -4.26
C ASP A 44 -1.63 11.27 -4.59
N LEU A 45 -1.35 12.22 -3.69
CA LEU A 45 -0.26 13.18 -3.84
C LEU A 45 1.11 12.48 -3.88
N LEU A 46 1.38 11.59 -2.92
CA LEU A 46 2.62 10.80 -2.88
C LEU A 46 2.80 9.95 -4.14
N SER A 47 1.71 9.39 -4.65
CA SER A 47 1.71 8.60 -5.89
C SER A 47 2.05 9.46 -7.11
N ARG A 48 1.54 10.70 -7.20
CA ARG A 48 1.89 11.64 -8.27
C ARG A 48 3.35 12.10 -8.25
N TYR A 49 3.97 12.11 -7.07
CA TYR A 49 5.40 12.37 -6.90
C TYR A 49 6.28 11.11 -7.02
N GLU A 50 5.70 9.97 -7.41
CA GLU A 50 6.42 8.70 -7.54
C GLU A 50 7.06 8.20 -6.23
N LEU A 51 6.55 8.64 -5.08
CA LEU A 51 7.01 8.25 -3.75
C LEU A 51 6.32 6.98 -3.26
N TRP A 52 6.40 5.92 -4.05
CA TRP A 52 5.64 4.67 -3.86
C TRP A 52 5.89 4.01 -2.51
N SER A 53 7.14 3.98 -2.04
CA SER A 53 7.49 3.40 -0.74
C SER A 53 6.87 4.18 0.42
N VAL A 54 6.80 5.50 0.32
CA VAL A 54 6.19 6.37 1.33
C VAL A 54 4.67 6.23 1.28
N ALA A 55 4.08 6.19 0.09
CA ALA A 55 2.65 5.93 -0.09
C ALA A 55 2.26 4.58 0.54
N ALA A 56 3.01 3.52 0.27
CA ALA A 56 2.78 2.19 0.86
C ALA A 56 2.91 2.19 2.40
N LEU A 57 3.89 2.93 2.94
CA LEU A 57 4.07 3.07 4.38
C LEU A 57 2.89 3.80 5.03
N VAL A 58 2.45 4.92 4.45
CA VAL A 58 1.30 5.71 4.92
C VAL A 58 0.01 4.87 4.87
N THR A 59 -0.23 4.15 3.76
CA THR A 59 -1.37 3.22 3.63
C THR A 59 -1.35 2.13 4.69
N LYS A 60 -0.17 1.54 4.97
CA LYS A 60 -0.01 0.49 5.99
C LYS A 60 -0.27 1.01 7.41
N LEU A 61 0.16 2.23 7.71
CA LEU A 61 0.04 2.81 9.04
C LEU A 61 -1.35 3.40 9.32
N CYS A 62 -2.14 3.65 8.27
CA CYS A 62 -3.50 4.16 8.35
C CYS A 62 -4.39 3.24 9.21
N PRO A 63 -5.10 3.78 10.22
CA PRO A 63 -6.00 3.00 11.07
C PRO A 63 -7.33 2.66 10.36
N ILE A 64 -7.62 3.30 9.22
CA ILE A 64 -8.86 3.09 8.47
C ILE A 64 -8.73 1.83 7.62
N GLU A 65 -9.53 0.80 7.94
CA GLU A 65 -9.45 -0.52 7.30
C GLU A 65 -9.64 -0.45 5.77
N SER A 66 -10.53 0.41 5.29
CA SER A 66 -10.78 0.59 3.85
C SER A 66 -9.57 1.11 3.07
N ILE A 67 -8.68 1.88 3.72
CA ILE A 67 -7.44 2.37 3.12
C ILE A 67 -6.32 1.34 3.30
N ASN A 68 -6.19 0.76 4.49
CA ASN A 68 -5.15 -0.22 4.80
C ASN A 68 -5.21 -1.48 3.91
N ARG A 69 -6.43 -1.95 3.56
CA ARG A 69 -6.62 -3.12 2.69
C ARG A 69 -6.21 -2.92 1.23
N VAL A 70 -6.04 -1.67 0.76
CA VAL A 70 -5.60 -1.39 -0.62
C VAL A 70 -4.20 -1.96 -0.90
N ASN A 71 -3.33 -1.99 0.12
CA ASN A 71 -1.97 -2.52 -0.02
C ASN A 71 -1.89 -4.07 -0.08
N GLN A 72 -3.02 -4.77 0.06
CA GLN A 72 -3.09 -6.25 0.04
C GLN A 72 -3.50 -6.82 -1.32
N GLN A 73 -3.79 -5.98 -2.32
CA GLN A 73 -4.42 -6.43 -3.56
C GLN A 73 -3.48 -6.88 -4.69
N SER A 74 -2.17 -6.63 -4.66
CA SER A 74 -1.28 -7.13 -5.72
C SER A 74 0.19 -7.20 -5.33
N THR A 75 0.64 -8.39 -4.94
CA THR A 75 2.04 -8.83 -5.16
C THR A 75 2.06 -10.36 -5.20
N ALA A 76 1.18 -10.94 -6.02
CA ALA A 76 1.30 -12.36 -6.32
C ALA A 76 2.49 -12.52 -7.27
N ILE A 77 3.61 -13.03 -6.75
CA ILE A 77 4.75 -13.45 -7.60
C ILE A 77 4.28 -14.67 -8.38
N ILE A 78 4.01 -14.50 -9.66
CA ILE A 78 3.63 -15.58 -10.56
C ILE A 78 4.92 -16.13 -11.19
N LEU A 79 5.29 -17.36 -10.81
CA LEU A 79 6.47 -18.03 -11.37
C LEU A 79 6.10 -18.71 -12.69
N SER A 80 6.95 -18.61 -13.72
CA SER A 80 6.79 -19.32 -14.98
C SER A 80 8.00 -20.21 -15.29
N CYS A 81 7.77 -21.31 -16.01
CA CYS A 81 8.87 -22.16 -16.47
C CYS A 81 9.57 -21.51 -17.68
N GLY A 82 10.89 -21.28 -17.60
CA GLY A 82 11.66 -20.69 -18.71
C GLY A 82 11.66 -21.50 -20.01
N ARG A 83 11.33 -22.80 -19.96
CA ARG A 83 11.33 -23.69 -21.14
C ARG A 83 9.96 -23.88 -21.78
N CYS A 84 8.90 -24.07 -21.00
CA CYS A 84 7.55 -24.30 -21.51
C CYS A 84 6.58 -23.14 -21.30
N LYS A 85 7.03 -22.05 -20.69
CA LYS A 85 6.27 -20.83 -20.36
C LYS A 85 4.99 -21.07 -19.53
N LYS A 86 4.82 -22.27 -18.98
CA LYS A 86 3.67 -22.61 -18.14
C LYS A 86 3.81 -21.94 -16.77
N VAL A 87 2.78 -21.20 -16.37
CA VAL A 87 2.62 -20.65 -15.02
C VAL A 87 2.64 -21.79 -14.00
N GLN A 88 3.45 -21.64 -12.95
CA GLN A 88 3.59 -22.60 -11.87
C GLN A 88 2.83 -22.10 -10.63
N PRO A 89 2.15 -22.99 -9.89
CA PRO A 89 1.65 -22.65 -8.56
C PRO A 89 2.85 -22.32 -7.66
N SER A 90 2.69 -21.31 -6.80
CA SER A 90 3.75 -20.62 -6.03
C SER A 90 4.63 -21.50 -5.10
N LYS A 91 4.46 -22.82 -5.09
CA LYS A 91 5.10 -23.75 -4.16
C LYS A 91 6.07 -24.75 -4.81
N GLY A 92 6.43 -24.59 -6.09
CA GLY A 92 7.30 -25.53 -6.79
C GLY A 92 8.45 -24.85 -7.53
N CYS A 93 9.68 -25.06 -7.08
CA CYS A 93 10.89 -24.67 -7.82
C CYS A 93 11.16 -25.58 -9.03
N ARG A 94 10.28 -26.52 -9.37
CA ARG A 94 10.45 -27.50 -10.45
C ARG A 94 9.19 -27.57 -11.30
N CYS A 95 9.34 -27.44 -12.61
CA CYS A 95 8.22 -27.53 -13.54
C CYS A 95 7.73 -28.98 -13.68
N ASP A 96 6.44 -29.24 -13.51
CA ASP A 96 5.85 -30.59 -13.67
C ASP A 96 6.08 -31.19 -15.07
N LYS A 97 6.07 -30.35 -16.11
CA LYS A 97 6.20 -30.79 -17.50
C LYS A 97 7.65 -30.97 -17.92
N CYS A 98 8.54 -30.05 -17.53
CA CYS A 98 9.93 -30.06 -17.98
C CYS A 98 10.88 -30.74 -17.00
N LYS A 99 10.43 -30.98 -15.76
CA LYS A 99 11.24 -31.44 -14.62
C LYS A 99 12.52 -30.63 -14.38
N CYS A 100 12.61 -29.43 -14.96
CA CYS A 100 13.72 -28.49 -14.80
C CYS A 100 13.40 -27.51 -13.66
N VAL A 101 14.45 -27.02 -13.00
CA VAL A 101 14.33 -25.99 -11.96
C VAL A 101 13.86 -24.69 -12.63
N SER A 102 12.85 -24.04 -12.05
CA SER A 102 12.36 -22.73 -12.50
C SER A 102 13.48 -21.70 -12.32
N SER A 103 13.67 -20.85 -13.32
CA SER A 103 14.67 -19.78 -13.32
C SER A 103 14.47 -18.90 -12.08
N ILE A 104 15.54 -18.60 -11.34
CA ILE A 104 15.49 -17.94 -10.02
C ILE A 104 14.83 -16.55 -10.08
N CYS A 105 14.76 -15.91 -11.25
CA CYS A 105 14.07 -14.64 -11.42
C CYS A 105 13.46 -14.55 -12.83
N ASN A 106 12.17 -14.81 -12.97
CA ASN A 106 11.35 -14.24 -14.03
C ASN A 106 10.08 -13.73 -13.36
N VAL A 107 10.18 -12.51 -12.83
CA VAL A 107 9.02 -11.74 -12.39
C VAL A 107 8.42 -11.17 -13.67
N TRP A 108 7.21 -11.59 -14.01
CA TRP A 108 6.38 -10.96 -15.03
C TRP A 108 5.38 -10.03 -14.36
#